data_AF-A0A535QZF1-F1
#
_entry.id   AF-A0A535QZF1-F1
#
_cell.length_a   1.000
_cell.length_b   1.000
_cell.length_c   1.000
_cell.angle_alpha   90.00
_cell.angle_beta   90.00
_cell.angle_gamma   90.00
#
_symmetry.space_group_name_H-M   'P 1'
#
loop_
_entity.id
_entity.type
_entity.pdbx_description
1 polymer ?
#
loop_
_entity_poly.entity_id
_entity_poly.type
_entity_poly.pdbx_seq_one_letter_code
_entity_poly.pdbx_strand_id
1 'polypeptide(L)'
;MLRTSTSQPSQNQDPEQGQNTAQSMAKERRRTILVLALVVIETLLVMSALVPAQFWTRFLPNSTSAALDGPFPPVIAPIITFLLYIFPTVIGFLCPRWQKALLYATLPAWFGLGVFLVAATFKIGPFYLVSADHVVANVSLLELFAALGALGWLGRFILKSK
;
A
#
# COMPACT_ATOMS: atom_id res chain seq x y z
N MET A 1 28.92 50.70 -38.92
CA MET A 1 28.71 50.73 -37.44
C MET A 1 27.75 49.60 -37.07
N LEU A 2 28.28 48.51 -36.51
CA LEU A 2 27.51 47.33 -36.07
C LEU A 2 26.95 47.60 -34.67
N ARG A 3 25.62 47.51 -34.51
CA ARG A 3 24.92 47.66 -33.23
C ARG A 3 24.87 46.28 -32.56
N THR A 4 25.68 46.08 -31.53
CA THR A 4 25.60 44.91 -30.64
C THR A 4 24.34 45.01 -29.78
N SER A 5 23.34 44.19 -30.07
CA SER A 5 22.19 43.96 -29.19
C SER A 5 22.63 43.02 -28.07
N THR A 6 23.11 43.59 -26.97
CA THR A 6 23.35 42.85 -25.73
C THR A 6 21.99 42.59 -25.09
N SER A 7 21.41 41.40 -25.30
CA SER A 7 20.26 40.93 -24.53
C SER A 7 20.69 40.63 -23.10
N GLN A 8 20.37 41.53 -22.17
CA GLN A 8 20.43 41.25 -20.74
C GLN A 8 19.45 40.11 -20.41
N PRO A 9 19.87 39.05 -19.69
CA PRO A 9 18.92 38.14 -19.08
C PRO A 9 18.22 38.89 -17.93
N SER A 10 16.89 39.04 -18.02
CA SER A 10 16.08 39.61 -16.96
C SER A 10 16.13 38.71 -15.72
N GLN A 11 16.99 39.06 -14.76
CA GLN A 11 17.06 38.48 -13.42
C GLN A 11 15.98 39.06 -12.50
N ASN A 12 14.71 38.93 -12.87
CA ASN A 12 13.60 39.10 -11.93
C ASN A 12 12.94 37.74 -11.74
N GLN A 13 13.61 36.86 -10.98
CA GLN A 13 12.95 35.70 -10.39
C GLN A 13 12.26 36.19 -9.12
N ASP A 14 10.93 36.34 -9.19
CA ASP A 14 10.12 36.81 -8.09
C ASP A 14 10.29 35.88 -6.86
N PRO A 15 10.59 36.42 -5.67
CA PRO A 15 10.78 35.62 -4.45
C PRO A 15 9.55 34.77 -4.09
N GLU A 16 8.36 35.17 -4.55
CA GLU A 16 7.11 34.41 -4.38
C GLU A 16 7.09 33.09 -5.18
N GLN A 17 7.75 33.05 -6.34
CA GLN A 17 7.82 31.83 -7.16
C GLN A 17 8.73 30.78 -6.52
N GLY A 18 9.82 31.21 -5.88
CA GLY A 18 10.72 30.35 -5.10
C GLY A 18 10.04 29.75 -3.86
N GLN A 19 9.26 30.55 -3.14
CA GLN A 19 8.53 30.10 -1.94
C GLN A 19 7.42 29.09 -2.28
N ASN A 20 6.62 29.34 -3.32
CA ASN A 20 5.57 28.42 -3.77
C ASN A 20 6.13 27.07 -4.24
N THR A 21 7.26 27.09 -4.93
CA THR A 21 7.93 25.86 -5.42
C THR A 21 8.43 25.02 -4.25
N ALA A 22 9.10 25.63 -3.27
CA ALA A 22 9.60 24.94 -2.07
C ALA A 22 8.45 24.31 -1.24
N GLN A 23 7.34 25.03 -1.06
CA GLN A 23 6.17 24.52 -0.33
C GLN A 23 5.51 23.35 -1.06
N SER A 24 5.38 23.41 -2.39
CA SER A 24 4.82 22.32 -3.19
C SER A 24 5.64 21.04 -3.09
N MET A 25 6.98 21.15 -3.16
CA MET A 25 7.89 20.01 -3.03
C MET A 25 7.83 19.38 -1.64
N ALA A 26 7.76 20.20 -0.58
CA ALA A 26 7.62 19.70 0.79
C ALA A 26 6.31 18.93 0.99
N LYS A 27 5.19 19.43 0.44
CA LYS A 27 3.88 18.77 0.49
C LYS A 27 3.89 17.44 -0.26
N GLU A 28 4.49 17.39 -1.44
CA GLU A 28 4.63 16.15 -2.22
C GLU A 28 5.51 15.11 -1.51
N ARG A 29 6.62 15.55 -0.90
CA ARG A 29 7.49 14.68 -0.11
C ARG A 29 6.75 14.10 1.09
N ARG A 30 6.02 14.92 1.84
CA ARG A 30 5.23 14.47 3.01
C ARG A 30 4.16 13.45 2.60
N ARG A 31 3.47 13.68 1.48
CA ARG A 31 2.49 12.72 0.94
C ARG A 31 3.14 11.39 0.58
N THR A 32 4.31 11.42 -0.06
CA THR A 32 5.04 10.21 -0.43
C THR A 32 5.46 9.42 0.81
N ILE A 33 5.97 10.10 1.85
CA ILE A 33 6.34 9.45 3.12
C ILE A 33 5.12 8.80 3.77
N LEU A 34 3.96 9.48 3.78
CA LEU A 34 2.73 8.93 4.35
C LEU A 34 2.25 7.68 3.60
N VAL A 35 2.27 7.70 2.26
CA VAL A 35 1.92 6.53 1.45
C VAL A 35 2.86 5.38 1.76
N LEU A 36 4.18 5.63 1.82
CA LEU A 36 5.15 4.59 2.10
C LEU A 36 4.99 4.01 3.51
N ALA A 37 4.71 4.86 4.52
CA ALA A 37 4.41 4.40 5.87
C ALA A 37 3.15 3.52 5.90
N LEU A 38 2.08 3.92 5.22
CA LEU A 38 0.85 3.12 5.09
C LEU A 38 1.12 1.77 4.40
N VAL A 39 1.92 1.75 3.33
CA VAL A 39 2.31 0.53 2.64
C VAL A 39 3.07 -0.42 3.57
N VAL A 40 4.01 0.10 4.37
CA VAL A 40 4.77 -0.71 5.33
C VAL A 40 3.86 -1.28 6.42
N ILE A 41 2.98 -0.44 7.00
CA ILE A 41 2.04 -0.88 8.04
C ILE A 41 1.10 -1.95 7.48
N GLU A 42 0.52 -1.71 6.29
CA GLU A 42 -0.35 -2.67 5.62
C GLU A 42 0.39 -3.96 5.29
N THR A 43 1.67 -3.89 4.90
CA THR A 43 2.48 -5.08 4.65
C THR A 43 2.64 -5.92 5.91
N LEU A 44 2.90 -5.31 7.07
CA LEU A 44 2.97 -6.01 8.36
C LEU A 44 1.61 -6.61 8.75
N LEU A 45 0.53 -5.89 8.48
CA LEU A 45 -0.84 -6.35 8.76
C LEU A 45 -1.21 -7.56 7.89
N VAL A 46 -0.97 -7.48 6.59
CA VAL A 46 -1.18 -8.57 5.63
C VAL A 46 -0.31 -9.78 5.99
N MET A 47 0.98 -9.57 6.26
CA MET A 47 1.90 -10.65 6.67
C MET A 47 1.42 -11.37 7.93
N SER A 48 0.95 -10.63 8.94
CA SER A 48 0.46 -11.25 10.17
C SER A 48 -0.88 -11.99 9.96
N ALA A 49 -1.74 -11.48 9.08
CA ALA A 49 -3.01 -12.10 8.73
C ALA A 49 -2.88 -13.36 7.85
N LEU A 50 -1.88 -13.43 6.98
CA LEU A 50 -1.65 -14.61 6.11
C LEU A 50 -1.09 -15.81 6.86
N VAL A 51 -0.44 -15.61 8.01
CA VAL A 51 0.11 -16.70 8.81
C VAL A 51 -1.05 -17.52 9.40
N PRO A 52 -1.13 -18.84 9.12
CA PRO A 52 -2.20 -19.68 9.66
C PRO A 52 -2.26 -19.63 11.19
N ALA A 53 -3.48 -19.59 11.76
CA ALA A 53 -3.70 -19.53 13.22
C ALA A 53 -2.93 -20.62 14.01
N GLN A 54 -2.75 -21.80 13.41
CA GLN A 54 -1.98 -22.92 13.97
C GLN A 54 -0.50 -22.59 14.23
N PHE A 55 0.08 -21.63 13.50
CA PHE A 55 1.44 -21.14 13.77
C PHE A 55 1.43 -20.14 14.92
N TRP A 56 0.40 -19.28 15.00
CA TRP A 56 0.24 -18.34 16.09
C TRP A 56 0.09 -19.01 17.45
N THR A 57 -0.61 -20.15 17.54
CA THR A 57 -0.72 -20.92 18.79
C THR A 57 0.62 -21.44 19.31
N ARG A 58 1.62 -21.64 18.44
CA ARG A 58 2.98 -22.04 18.85
C ARG A 58 3.76 -20.87 19.45
N PHE A 59 3.56 -19.65 18.92
CA PHE A 59 4.23 -18.45 19.40
C PHE A 59 3.50 -17.78 20.59
N LEU A 60 2.19 -18.00 20.70
CA LEU A 60 1.31 -17.45 21.73
C LEU A 60 0.59 -18.58 22.48
N PRO A 61 1.32 -19.48 23.17
CA PRO A 61 0.72 -20.67 23.81
C PRO A 61 -0.28 -20.32 24.93
N ASN A 62 -0.17 -19.13 25.52
CA ASN A 62 -1.04 -18.66 26.59
C ASN A 62 -2.29 -17.92 26.10
N SER A 63 -2.45 -17.73 24.78
CA SER A 63 -3.61 -17.05 24.19
C SER A 63 -4.63 -18.07 23.69
N THR A 64 -5.76 -18.19 24.39
CA THR A 64 -6.88 -19.05 24.00
C THR A 64 -7.50 -18.63 22.65
N SER A 65 -7.40 -17.35 22.29
CA SER A 65 -7.93 -16.80 21.04
C SER A 65 -7.04 -17.05 19.82
N ALA A 66 -5.77 -17.41 20.03
CA ALA A 66 -4.79 -17.49 18.95
C ALA A 66 -5.06 -18.62 17.94
N ALA A 67 -5.86 -19.61 18.34
CA ALA A 67 -6.30 -20.70 17.48
C ALA A 67 -7.32 -20.25 16.41
N LEU A 68 -8.01 -19.13 16.62
CA LEU A 68 -9.06 -18.63 15.74
C LEU A 68 -8.67 -17.31 15.08
N ASP A 69 -8.21 -16.34 15.88
CA ASP A 69 -7.98 -14.96 15.45
C ASP A 69 -6.47 -14.64 15.26
N GLY A 70 -5.60 -15.63 15.40
CA GLY A 70 -4.15 -15.47 15.28
C GLY A 70 -3.56 -14.56 16.38
N PRO A 71 -2.77 -13.54 16.04
CA PRO A 71 -2.15 -12.67 17.06
C PRO A 71 -3.14 -11.66 17.64
N PHE A 72 -4.34 -11.56 17.08
CA PHE A 72 -5.30 -10.51 17.40
C PHE A 72 -6.33 -11.01 18.44
N PRO A 73 -6.53 -10.30 19.56
CA PRO A 73 -7.66 -10.57 20.44
C PRO A 73 -9.01 -10.43 19.70
N PRO A 74 -10.06 -11.20 20.09
CA PRO A 74 -11.34 -11.20 19.39
C PRO A 74 -12.01 -9.82 19.33
N VAL A 75 -11.77 -8.98 20.34
CA VAL A 75 -12.29 -7.61 20.44
C VAL A 75 -11.78 -6.71 19.31
N ILE A 76 -10.55 -6.96 18.82
CA ILE A 76 -9.93 -6.12 17.77
C ILE A 76 -9.96 -6.76 16.38
N ALA A 77 -10.25 -8.05 16.25
CA ALA A 77 -10.26 -8.76 14.97
C ALA A 77 -11.12 -8.07 13.88
N PRO A 78 -12.35 -7.56 14.18
CA PRO A 78 -13.13 -6.82 13.18
C PRO A 78 -12.46 -5.51 12.74
N ILE A 79 -11.74 -4.85 13.64
CA ILE A 79 -11.00 -3.63 13.34
C ILE A 79 -9.85 -3.97 12.38
N ILE A 80 -9.14 -5.07 12.60
CA ILE A 80 -8.07 -5.52 11.71
C ILE A 80 -8.61 -5.78 10.30
N THR A 81 -9.73 -6.51 10.18
CA THR A 81 -10.39 -6.74 8.88
C THR A 81 -10.79 -5.42 8.22
N PHE A 82 -11.34 -4.47 8.99
CA PHE A 82 -11.68 -3.15 8.48
C PHE A 82 -10.44 -2.39 7.97
N LEU A 83 -9.32 -2.43 8.70
CA LEU A 83 -8.08 -1.79 8.30
C LEU A 83 -7.52 -2.37 6.99
N LEU A 84 -7.58 -3.69 6.80
CA LEU A 84 -7.17 -4.38 5.55
C LEU A 84 -7.98 -3.91 4.32
N TYR A 85 -9.20 -3.39 4.52
CA TYR A 85 -9.99 -2.81 3.42
C TYR A 85 -9.72 -1.31 3.25
N ILE A 86 -9.56 -0.59 4.35
CA ILE A 86 -9.41 0.87 4.34
C ILE A 86 -8.02 1.30 3.90
N PHE A 87 -6.95 0.63 4.35
CA PHE A 87 -5.59 1.05 4.03
C PHE A 87 -5.27 1.00 2.53
N PRO A 88 -5.58 -0.07 1.77
CA PRO A 88 -5.41 -0.08 0.32
C PRO A 88 -6.21 1.04 -0.37
N THR A 89 -7.42 1.32 0.13
CA THR A 89 -8.28 2.40 -0.37
C THR A 89 -7.67 3.78 -0.11
N VAL A 90 -7.17 4.03 1.09
CA VAL A 90 -6.53 5.30 1.46
C VAL A 90 -5.22 5.49 0.69
N ILE A 91 -4.42 4.44 0.51
CA ILE A 91 -3.22 4.45 -0.33
C ILE A 91 -3.58 4.88 -1.76
N GLY A 92 -4.63 4.28 -2.33
CA GLY A 92 -5.15 4.64 -3.64
C GLY A 92 -5.58 6.10 -3.74
N PHE A 93 -6.32 6.59 -2.74
CA PHE A 93 -6.77 7.98 -2.67
C PHE A 93 -5.64 9.00 -2.59
N LEU A 94 -4.56 8.68 -1.85
CA LEU A 94 -3.40 9.56 -1.70
C LEU A 94 -2.55 9.63 -2.98
N CYS A 95 -2.64 8.64 -3.86
CA CYS A 95 -1.86 8.58 -5.09
C CYS A 95 -2.40 9.52 -6.18
N PRO A 96 -1.54 10.29 -6.88
CA PRO A 96 -1.98 11.21 -7.94
C PRO A 96 -2.29 10.51 -9.27
N ARG A 97 -1.68 9.35 -9.52
CA ARG A 97 -1.80 8.57 -10.76
C ARG A 97 -2.38 7.19 -10.45
N TRP A 98 -3.27 6.70 -11.31
CA TRP A 98 -3.92 5.40 -11.13
C TRP A 98 -2.92 4.23 -11.13
N GLN A 99 -1.83 4.31 -11.91
CA GLN A 99 -0.80 3.26 -11.91
C GLN A 99 -0.08 3.16 -10.56
N LYS A 100 0.22 4.32 -9.95
CA LYS A 100 0.85 4.36 -8.62
C LYS A 100 -0.12 3.87 -7.54
N ALA A 101 -1.40 4.22 -7.65
CA ALA A 101 -2.44 3.76 -6.74
C ALA A 101 -2.52 2.23 -6.72
N LEU A 102 -2.62 1.60 -7.90
CA LEU A 102 -2.64 0.14 -8.02
C LEU A 102 -1.36 -0.50 -7.49
N LEU A 103 -0.19 0.01 -7.87
CA LEU A 103 1.09 -0.56 -7.44
C LEU A 103 1.25 -0.49 -5.93
N TYR A 104 1.04 0.67 -5.30
CA TYR A 104 1.20 0.82 -3.86
C TYR A 104 0.11 0.10 -3.07
N ALA A 105 -1.13 0.07 -3.58
CA ALA A 105 -2.20 -0.68 -2.92
C ALA A 105 -1.96 -2.19 -2.96
N THR A 106 -1.41 -2.75 -4.04
CA THR A 106 -1.17 -4.20 -4.19
C THR A 106 0.17 -4.67 -3.63
N LEU A 107 1.14 -3.77 -3.42
CA LEU A 107 2.47 -4.10 -2.89
C LEU A 107 2.44 -4.93 -1.59
N PRO A 108 1.61 -4.59 -0.58
CA PRO A 108 1.45 -5.40 0.62
C PRO A 108 1.04 -6.85 0.35
N ALA A 109 0.08 -7.05 -0.57
CA ALA A 109 -0.38 -8.38 -0.96
C ALA A 109 0.71 -9.15 -1.72
N TRP A 110 1.48 -8.49 -2.60
CA TRP A 110 2.62 -9.12 -3.27
C TRP A 110 3.69 -9.62 -2.30
N PHE A 111 4.06 -8.78 -1.32
CA PHE A 111 5.03 -9.16 -0.29
C PHE A 111 4.49 -10.27 0.61
N GLY A 112 3.26 -10.12 1.08
CA GLY A 112 2.56 -11.12 1.89
C GLY A 112 2.51 -12.47 1.22
N LEU A 113 2.00 -12.51 -0.01
CA LEU A 113 1.89 -13.73 -0.80
C LEU A 113 3.26 -14.31 -1.13
N GLY A 114 4.25 -13.50 -1.52
CA GLY A 114 5.58 -13.97 -1.88
C GLY A 114 6.27 -14.70 -0.73
N VAL A 115 6.29 -14.10 0.47
CA VAL A 115 6.88 -14.73 1.66
C VAL A 115 6.08 -15.97 2.08
N PHE A 116 4.75 -15.86 2.05
CA PHE A 116 3.87 -16.98 2.39
C PHE A 116 4.03 -18.16 1.42
N LEU A 117 4.16 -17.93 0.12
CA LEU A 117 4.40 -18.96 -0.89
C LEU A 117 5.70 -19.71 -0.64
N VAL A 118 6.78 -18.97 -0.40
CA VAL A 118 8.08 -19.57 -0.08
C VAL A 118 7.99 -20.39 1.20
N ALA A 119 7.27 -19.93 2.23
CA ALA A 119 7.05 -20.70 3.44
C ALA A 119 6.18 -21.95 3.20
N ALA A 120 5.14 -21.82 2.37
CA ALA A 120 4.21 -22.90 2.04
C ALA A 120 4.90 -24.02 1.26
N THR A 121 5.84 -23.71 0.36
CA THR A 121 6.58 -24.75 -0.38
C THR A 121 7.46 -25.60 0.54
N PHE A 122 7.98 -25.07 1.65
CA PHE A 122 8.71 -25.89 2.65
C PHE A 122 7.81 -26.87 3.42
N LYS A 123 6.53 -26.53 3.61
CA LYS A 123 5.60 -27.35 4.42
C LYS A 123 4.75 -28.30 3.57
N ILE A 124 4.29 -27.84 2.41
CA ILE A 124 3.29 -28.50 1.55
C ILE A 124 3.94 -29.01 0.25
N GLY A 125 5.10 -28.47 -0.13
CA GLY A 125 5.81 -28.81 -1.35
C GLY A 125 5.49 -27.86 -2.53
N PRO A 126 6.19 -28.04 -3.67
CA PRO A 126 6.10 -27.14 -4.81
C PRO A 126 4.73 -27.12 -5.51
N PHE A 127 3.91 -28.17 -5.35
CA PHE A 127 2.58 -28.26 -5.96
C PHE A 127 1.55 -27.29 -5.35
N TYR A 128 1.88 -26.62 -4.24
CA TYR A 128 1.07 -25.55 -3.67
C TYR A 128 0.68 -24.49 -4.72
N LEU A 129 1.62 -24.13 -5.59
CA LEU A 129 1.47 -23.11 -6.63
C LEU A 129 0.48 -23.46 -7.74
N VAL A 130 0.18 -24.74 -7.92
CA VAL A 130 -0.60 -25.25 -9.06
C VAL A 130 -1.96 -25.76 -8.63
N SER A 131 -2.18 -25.88 -7.31
CA SER A 131 -3.48 -26.25 -6.77
C SER A 131 -4.51 -25.13 -7.00
N ALA A 132 -5.66 -25.49 -7.56
CA ALA A 132 -6.69 -24.53 -7.96
C ALA A 132 -7.16 -23.66 -6.79
N ASP A 133 -7.38 -24.25 -5.62
CA ASP A 133 -7.88 -23.53 -4.45
C ASP A 133 -6.91 -22.44 -3.97
N HIS A 134 -5.60 -22.73 -3.95
CA HIS A 134 -4.59 -21.76 -3.53
C HIS A 134 -4.35 -20.68 -4.58
N VAL A 135 -4.39 -21.03 -5.87
CA VAL A 135 -4.28 -20.05 -6.96
C VAL A 135 -5.42 -19.05 -6.89
N VAL A 136 -6.67 -19.53 -6.78
CA VAL A 136 -7.85 -18.66 -6.71
C VAL A 136 -7.77 -17.75 -5.49
N ALA A 137 -7.46 -18.27 -4.30
CA ALA A 137 -7.36 -17.45 -3.10
C ALA A 137 -6.27 -16.36 -3.21
N ASN A 138 -5.09 -16.69 -3.74
CA ASN A 138 -3.99 -15.75 -3.89
C ASN A 138 -4.31 -14.65 -4.92
N VAL A 139 -4.91 -15.03 -6.05
CA VAL A 139 -5.31 -14.09 -7.10
C VAL A 139 -6.43 -13.18 -6.61
N SER A 140 -7.46 -13.73 -5.95
CA SER A 140 -8.56 -12.94 -5.39
C SER A 140 -8.09 -11.91 -4.37
N LEU A 141 -7.05 -12.21 -3.59
CA LEU A 141 -6.45 -11.23 -2.67
C LEU A 141 -5.80 -10.06 -3.43
N LEU A 142 -5.05 -10.34 -4.49
CA LEU A 142 -4.46 -9.30 -5.34
C LEU A 142 -5.54 -8.46 -6.04
N GLU A 143 -6.59 -9.10 -6.54
CA GLU A 143 -7.73 -8.43 -7.17
C GLU A 143 -8.46 -7.51 -6.20
N LEU A 144 -8.69 -7.97 -4.96
CA LEU A 144 -9.31 -7.16 -3.91
C LEU A 144 -8.47 -5.90 -3.63
N PHE A 145 -7.17 -6.05 -3.43
CA PHE A 145 -6.28 -4.92 -3.15
C PHE A 145 -6.20 -3.95 -4.34
N ALA A 146 -6.18 -4.48 -5.57
CA ALA A 146 -6.23 -3.68 -6.78
C ALA A 146 -7.55 -2.89 -6.90
N ALA A 147 -8.69 -3.54 -6.65
CA ALA A 147 -10.00 -2.92 -6.70
C ALA A 147 -10.12 -1.79 -5.65
N LEU A 148 -9.70 -2.03 -4.42
CA LEU A 148 -9.69 -1.02 -3.35
C LEU A 148 -8.78 0.16 -3.69
N GLY A 149 -7.57 -0.10 -4.18
CA GLY A 149 -6.65 0.95 -4.64
C GLY A 149 -7.22 1.79 -5.79
N ALA A 150 -7.88 1.14 -6.75
CA ALA A 150 -8.55 1.82 -7.86
C ALA A 150 -9.75 2.66 -7.39
N LEU A 151 -10.58 2.14 -6.48
CA LEU A 151 -11.72 2.85 -5.89
C LEU A 151 -11.25 4.09 -5.11
N GLY A 152 -10.19 3.95 -4.32
CA GLY A 152 -9.58 5.07 -3.61
C GLY A 152 -9.12 6.18 -4.56
N TRP A 153 -8.41 5.81 -5.63
CA TRP A 153 -7.97 6.76 -6.65
C TRP A 153 -9.14 7.41 -7.38
N LEU A 154 -10.18 6.64 -7.72
CA LEU A 154 -11.37 7.15 -8.40
C LEU A 154 -12.10 8.19 -7.54
N GLY A 155 -12.25 7.94 -6.24
CA GLY A 155 -12.81 8.91 -5.30
C GLY A 155 -12.05 10.24 -5.31
N ARG A 156 -10.71 10.19 -5.33
CA ARG A 156 -9.86 11.39 -5.47
C ARG A 156 -10.06 12.08 -6.82
N PHE A 157 -10.13 11.32 -7.91
CA PHE A 157 -10.33 11.87 -9.25
C PHE A 157 -11.64 12.65 -9.32
N ILE A 158 -12.74 12.08 -8.82
CA ILE A 158 -14.06 12.73 -8.77
C ILE A 158 -14.01 14.01 -7.92
N LEU A 159 -13.37 13.98 -6.74
CA LEU A 159 -13.27 15.16 -5.87
C LEU A 159 -12.42 16.28 -6.47
N LYS A 160 -11.43 15.96 -7.32
CA LYS A 160 -10.61 16.96 -8.01
C LYS A 160 -11.31 17.54 -9.25
N SER A 161 -12.22 16.78 -9.85
CA SER A 161 -12.98 17.20 -11.04
C SER A 161 -14.20 18.06 -10.70
N LYS A 162 -14.61 18.12 -9.43
CA LYS A 162 -15.57 19.10 -8.90
C LYS A 162 -14.85 20.36 -8.46
#